data_AF-A0ABD2R0L2-F1
#
_entry.id   AF-A0ABD2R0L2-F1
#
_cell.length_a   1.000
_cell.length_b   1.000
_cell.length_c   1.000
_cell.angle_alpha   90.00
_cell.angle_beta   90.00
_cell.angle_gamma   90.00
#
_symmetry.space_group_name_H-M   'P 1'
#
loop_
_entity.id
_entity.type
_entity.pdbx_description
1 polymer ?
#
loop_
_entity_poly.entity_id
_entity_poly.type
_entity_poly.pdbx_seq_one_letter_code
_entity_poly.pdbx_strand_id
1 'polypeptide(L)'
;MLDAAVEDAIERNSWIDSLSVLPASFDSQDAFKILSLCPSVQAAQKSNRALILGDTYIFSHGFVKDLFDRMEKEMETLSIPRLVGSGPVDEFRVAKDAKVGYDNSTIEVNETSSDTGISKQASEKGSKKKKGKSGGNTKMAQAETGTENQESAPSKSKKSQRKGKVSSGSQTSESKLGARKDEDSVGAISEEWVIQKITSLNPDFEEQGLDDPEMILLPLAKHLRPLLVNSWKERKKAAFTENTQKIKKLLDNLQKKLDESFLNMQLYEKALDLFEDDPSTSVLLHKHLLRTTGTSIVDTLLLNLDMLNKLKNGLPVDPRTPESILLSPGDRSALAKSLPGSMSAKAIATVEALEGKRVESFMSALREVAEESGLALKKLDKKLERTLLHSYRKDLTSQVSAETDPVSLLPQVISLLYVQVHGKALQAPGRAISAAVSRLKDKLDDSAFKTLVDYQSGTVSVLALMASATGDEEDCTSDRILSKREVLEELMPALKGLVPGTTQSQA
;
A
#
# COMPACT_ATOMS: atom_id res chain seq x y z
N MET A 1 29.96 15.84 57.00
CA MET A 1 30.88 15.58 55.88
C MET A 1 30.23 14.71 54.83
N LEU A 2 29.86 13.45 55.15
CA LEU A 2 29.14 12.58 54.20
C LEU A 2 27.86 13.21 53.64
N ASP A 3 26.99 13.77 54.48
CA ASP A 3 25.73 14.40 54.05
C ASP A 3 25.93 15.55 53.04
N ALA A 4 26.95 16.38 53.24
CA ALA A 4 27.30 17.48 52.34
C ALA A 4 27.93 16.97 51.02
N ALA A 5 28.72 15.91 51.08
CA ALA A 5 29.30 15.29 49.89
C ALA A 5 28.23 14.60 49.03
N VAL A 6 27.22 14.00 49.66
CA VAL A 6 26.05 13.46 48.98
C VAL A 6 25.21 14.57 48.34
N GLU A 7 24.97 15.67 49.05
CA GLU A 7 24.24 16.82 48.51
C GLU A 7 24.94 17.40 47.27
N ASP A 8 26.25 17.61 47.32
CA ASP A 8 27.04 18.11 46.19
C ASP A 8 27.01 17.13 45.00
N ALA A 9 27.12 15.82 45.23
CA ALA A 9 27.01 14.81 44.18
C ALA A 9 25.63 14.82 43.49
N ILE A 10 24.56 15.04 44.25
CA ILE A 10 23.19 15.14 43.72
C ILE A 10 23.01 16.41 42.91
N GLU A 11 23.50 17.56 43.39
CA GLU A 11 23.38 18.84 42.70
C GLU A 11 24.19 18.89 41.39
N ARG A 12 25.34 18.22 41.36
CA ARG A 12 26.21 18.14 40.18
C ARG A 12 25.82 17.07 39.17
N ASN A 13 24.73 16.33 39.38
CA ASN A 13 24.36 15.16 38.58
C ASN A 13 25.50 14.12 38.50
N SER A 14 26.14 13.84 39.63
CA SER A 14 27.26 12.90 39.77
C SER A 14 26.89 11.70 40.64
N TRP A 15 27.89 10.91 41.04
CA TRP A 15 27.81 9.79 41.96
C TRP A 15 28.88 9.89 43.05
N ILE A 16 28.71 9.17 44.16
CA ILE A 16 29.68 9.11 45.25
C ILE A 16 29.66 7.74 45.93
N ASP A 17 30.85 7.23 46.30
CA ASP A 17 31.01 6.12 47.23
C ASP A 17 31.09 6.64 48.67
N SER A 18 30.16 6.23 49.52
CA SER A 18 30.15 6.61 50.93
C SER A 18 31.36 6.10 51.71
N LEU A 19 31.96 4.97 51.33
CA LEU A 19 33.17 4.45 51.98
C LEU A 19 34.41 5.32 51.72
N SER A 20 34.43 6.10 50.63
CA SER A 20 35.52 7.05 50.35
C SER A 20 35.55 8.25 51.32
N VAL A 21 34.42 8.54 51.98
CA VAL A 21 34.27 9.66 52.92
C VAL A 21 34.22 9.19 54.38
N LEU A 22 33.80 7.95 54.61
CA LEU A 22 33.73 7.35 55.93
C LEU A 22 35.11 6.85 56.40
N PRO A 23 35.38 6.82 57.71
CA PRO A 23 36.60 6.21 58.24
C PRO A 23 36.74 4.74 57.81
N ALA A 24 37.97 4.26 57.59
CA ALA A 24 38.26 2.90 57.14
C ALA A 24 37.80 1.78 58.10
N SER A 25 37.32 2.13 59.30
CA SER A 25 36.72 1.18 60.26
C SER A 25 35.28 0.80 59.94
N PHE A 26 34.62 1.50 59.02
CA PHE A 26 33.24 1.26 58.63
C PHE A 26 33.16 0.26 57.48
N ASP A 27 32.27 -0.72 57.59
CA ASP A 27 31.96 -1.65 56.52
C ASP A 27 30.78 -1.14 55.66
N SER A 28 30.44 -1.89 54.60
CA SER A 28 29.36 -1.52 53.68
C SER A 28 27.98 -1.46 54.35
N GLN A 29 27.74 -2.28 55.37
CA GLN A 29 26.48 -2.31 56.11
C GLN A 29 26.36 -1.11 57.04
N ASP A 30 27.45 -0.71 57.67
CA ASP A 30 27.48 0.48 58.50
C ASP A 30 27.38 1.76 57.66
N ALA A 31 28.02 1.79 56.48
CA ALA A 31 27.85 2.86 55.51
C ALA A 31 26.38 3.02 55.08
N PHE A 32 25.69 1.93 54.74
CA PHE A 32 24.27 1.96 54.39
C PHE A 32 23.37 2.51 55.52
N LYS A 33 23.62 2.08 56.77
CA LYS A 33 22.88 2.58 57.95
C LYS A 33 23.09 4.08 58.14
N ILE A 34 24.33 4.56 57.98
CA ILE A 34 24.66 5.98 58.11
C ILE A 34 24.01 6.79 56.98
N LEU A 35 24.06 6.31 55.74
CA LEU A 35 23.39 6.93 54.60
C LEU A 35 21.88 7.04 54.80
N SER A 36 21.26 6.02 55.39
CA SER A 36 19.83 6.04 55.71
C SER A 36 19.46 7.10 56.74
N LEU A 37 20.41 7.59 57.54
CA LEU A 37 20.23 8.65 58.53
C LEU A 37 20.60 10.05 58.01
N CYS A 38 21.20 10.16 56.82
CA CYS A 38 21.56 11.43 56.20
C CYS A 38 20.32 12.21 55.70
N PRO A 39 20.07 13.44 56.17
CA PRO A 39 18.96 14.27 55.71
C PRO A 39 18.92 14.47 54.19
N SER A 40 20.07 14.67 53.55
CA SER A 40 20.17 14.89 52.10
C SER A 40 19.78 13.64 51.30
N VAL A 41 20.17 12.45 51.78
CA VAL A 41 19.76 11.16 51.21
C VAL A 41 18.25 10.95 51.36
N GLN A 42 17.71 11.17 52.55
CA GLN A 42 16.27 11.00 52.82
C GLN A 42 15.42 11.96 51.98
N ALA A 43 15.84 13.22 51.86
CA ALA A 43 15.18 14.21 51.04
C ALA A 43 15.25 13.85 49.54
N ALA A 44 16.40 13.39 49.08
CA ALA A 44 16.61 13.00 47.68
C ALA A 44 15.84 11.73 47.30
N GLN A 45 15.77 10.72 48.16
CA GLN A 45 14.94 9.53 47.92
C GLN A 45 13.45 9.87 47.89
N LYS A 46 12.96 10.71 48.82
CA LYS A 46 11.55 11.17 48.83
C LYS A 46 11.18 11.98 47.59
N SER A 47 12.13 12.71 47.03
CA SER A 47 11.95 13.51 45.80
C SER A 47 12.40 12.79 44.53
N ASN A 48 12.74 11.50 44.61
CA ASN A 48 13.25 10.67 43.51
C ASN A 48 14.46 11.28 42.76
N ARG A 49 15.32 12.02 43.47
CA ARG A 49 16.52 12.68 42.94
C ARG A 49 17.80 11.87 43.11
N ALA A 50 17.79 10.79 43.89
CA ALA A 50 18.95 9.94 44.11
C ALA A 50 18.58 8.45 44.27
N LEU A 51 19.51 7.58 43.92
CA LEU A 51 19.41 6.13 43.96
C LEU A 51 20.61 5.55 44.72
N ILE A 52 20.36 4.67 45.69
CA ILE A 52 21.42 3.93 46.38
C ILE A 52 21.55 2.56 45.74
N LEU A 53 22.77 2.16 45.38
CA LEU A 53 23.10 0.86 44.80
C LEU A 53 24.31 0.25 45.51
N GLY A 54 24.37 -1.08 45.61
CA GLY A 54 25.52 -1.78 46.22
C GLY A 54 25.79 -1.43 47.69
N ASP A 55 24.77 -0.96 48.41
CA ASP A 55 24.79 -0.52 49.82
C ASP A 55 25.64 0.73 50.14
N THR A 56 26.65 1.05 49.33
CA THR A 56 27.60 2.15 49.60
C THR A 56 27.57 3.28 48.56
N TYR A 57 27.03 3.03 47.37
CA TYR A 57 27.07 3.99 46.26
C TYR A 57 25.77 4.77 46.13
N ILE A 58 25.90 6.08 45.89
CA ILE A 58 24.77 6.98 45.66
C ILE A 58 24.93 7.61 44.30
N PHE A 59 23.89 7.47 43.48
CA PHE A 59 23.81 8.05 42.15
C PHE A 59 22.72 9.12 42.14
N SER A 60 23.02 10.28 41.58
CA SER A 60 21.96 11.24 41.23
C SER A 60 21.07 10.67 40.11
N HIS A 61 19.78 11.01 40.13
CA HIS A 61 18.86 10.63 39.04
C HIS A 61 19.29 11.28 37.71
N GLY A 62 19.87 12.47 37.74
CA GLY A 62 20.42 13.13 36.56
C GLY A 62 21.51 12.29 35.89
N PHE A 63 22.46 11.77 36.68
CA PHE A 63 23.50 10.87 36.18
C PHE A 63 22.93 9.60 35.53
N VAL A 64 22.01 8.92 36.21
CA VAL A 64 21.40 7.67 35.72
C VAL A 64 20.58 7.92 34.45
N LYS A 65 19.85 9.04 34.39
CA LYS A 65 19.08 9.44 33.21
C LYS A 65 19.99 9.76 32.03
N ASP A 66 21.04 10.55 32.24
CA ASP A 66 21.99 10.90 31.19
C ASP A 66 22.67 9.66 30.60
N LEU A 67 23.00 8.69 31.47
CA LEU A 67 23.57 7.41 31.07
C LEU A 67 22.58 6.58 30.25
N PHE A 68 21.32 6.53 30.68
CA PHE A 68 20.22 5.90 29.93
C PHE A 68 20.01 6.56 28.55
N ASP A 69 19.88 7.89 28.49
CA ASP A 69 19.62 8.65 27.26
C ASP A 69 20.76 8.48 26.24
N ARG A 70 22.02 8.42 26.70
CA ARG A 70 23.19 8.14 25.84
C ARG A 70 23.16 6.73 25.27
N MET A 71 22.86 5.72 26.09
CA MET A 71 22.73 4.34 25.61
C MET A 71 21.56 4.17 24.65
N GLU A 72 20.44 4.84 24.91
CA GLU A 72 19.27 4.82 24.05
C GLU A 72 19.58 5.41 22.66
N LYS A 73 20.27 6.55 22.61
CA LYS A 73 20.69 7.18 21.35
C LYS A 73 21.63 6.31 20.52
N GLU A 74 22.53 5.56 21.15
CA GLU A 74 23.39 4.62 20.42
C GLU A 74 22.65 3.37 19.95
N MET A 75 21.68 2.89 20.72
CA MET A 75 20.82 1.80 20.29
C MET A 75 20.06 2.16 19.00
N GLU A 76 19.72 3.44 18.80
CA GLU A 76 19.13 3.94 17.55
C GLU A 76 20.09 3.86 16.36
N THR A 77 21.40 4.05 16.55
CA THR A 77 22.39 4.00 15.45
C THR A 77 22.75 2.57 15.03
N LEU A 78 22.74 1.62 15.98
CA LEU A 78 22.94 0.19 15.71
C LEU A 78 21.76 -0.46 14.99
N SER A 79 20.58 0.14 15.11
CA SER A 79 19.31 -0.43 14.64
C SER A 79 18.90 0.03 13.24
N ILE A 80 19.65 0.96 12.65
CA ILE A 80 19.64 1.15 11.20
C ILE A 80 20.48 0.01 10.64
N PRO A 81 19.92 -0.92 9.84
CA PRO A 81 20.76 -1.89 9.14
C PRO A 81 21.81 -1.09 8.35
N ARG A 82 23.08 -1.26 8.72
CA ARG A 82 24.22 -0.65 8.04
C ARG A 82 24.29 -1.22 6.63
N LEU A 83 23.52 -0.63 5.73
CA LEU A 83 23.61 -0.82 4.29
C LEU A 83 24.76 0.05 3.81
N VAL A 84 25.98 -0.50 3.82
CA VAL A 84 27.04 -0.07 2.92
C VAL A 84 27.52 -1.31 2.20
N GLY A 85 27.21 -1.37 0.90
CA GLY A 85 27.72 -2.39 0.01
C GLY A 85 29.24 -2.28 -0.12
N SER A 86 29.91 -3.40 0.07
CA SER A 86 31.13 -3.78 -0.64
C SER A 86 31.25 -5.29 -0.51
N GLY A 87 31.09 -6.00 -1.62
CA GLY A 87 31.69 -7.33 -1.76
C GLY A 87 33.02 -7.19 -2.50
N PRO A 88 33.67 -8.30 -2.86
CA PRO A 88 33.68 -9.64 -2.26
C PRO A 88 35.10 -10.01 -1.76
N VAL A 89 35.26 -11.11 -1.02
CA VAL A 89 36.37 -12.09 -1.10
C VAL A 89 36.20 -13.12 0.03
N ASP A 90 35.93 -14.34 -0.42
CA ASP A 90 36.51 -15.63 -0.06
C ASP A 90 36.96 -16.01 1.37
N GLU A 91 36.85 -17.32 1.60
CA GLU A 91 37.47 -18.14 2.65
C GLU A 91 37.06 -17.90 4.12
N PHE A 92 36.15 -18.74 4.63
CA PHE A 92 36.57 -19.91 5.42
C PHE A 92 35.40 -20.87 5.61
N ARG A 93 35.60 -22.11 5.13
CA ARG A 93 34.70 -23.25 5.28
C ARG A 93 34.76 -23.78 6.72
N VAL A 94 33.60 -23.95 7.35
CA VAL A 94 33.47 -24.83 8.52
C VAL A 94 33.56 -26.29 8.06
N ALA A 95 34.43 -27.02 8.75
CA ALA A 95 34.79 -28.40 8.51
C ALA A 95 33.57 -29.33 8.39
N LYS A 96 33.59 -30.18 7.35
CA LYS A 96 32.80 -31.40 7.28
C LYS A 96 33.55 -32.50 8.00
N ASP A 97 32.85 -33.17 8.92
CA ASP A 97 33.16 -34.54 9.31
C ASP A 97 33.18 -35.43 8.06
N ALA A 98 34.34 -36.03 7.80
CA ALA A 98 34.51 -37.05 6.79
C ALA A 98 34.28 -38.43 7.43
N LYS A 99 33.21 -39.11 6.99
CA LYS A 99 33.16 -40.58 7.04
C LYS A 99 33.40 -41.11 5.62
N VAL A 100 34.52 -41.81 5.54
CA VAL A 100 35.07 -42.64 4.47
C VAL A 100 34.00 -43.43 3.70
N GLY A 101 34.12 -43.47 2.37
CA GLY A 101 33.37 -44.38 1.50
C GLY A 101 33.75 -44.18 0.04
N TYR A 102 34.50 -45.14 -0.49
CA TYR A 102 35.26 -45.17 -1.73
C TYR A 102 34.39 -45.34 -3.01
N ASP A 103 34.92 -44.77 -4.09
CA ASP A 103 35.04 -45.24 -5.48
C ASP A 103 33.89 -45.21 -6.53
N ASN A 104 34.32 -44.69 -7.70
CA ASN A 104 34.00 -45.01 -9.11
C ASN A 104 32.54 -44.94 -9.61
N SER A 105 32.22 -44.62 -10.86
CA SER A 105 32.89 -44.10 -12.06
C SER A 105 31.83 -44.06 -13.19
N THR A 106 31.95 -43.12 -14.12
CA THR A 106 31.60 -43.27 -15.57
C THR A 106 30.14 -43.20 -16.07
N ILE A 107 29.87 -42.09 -16.78
CA ILE A 107 29.30 -41.87 -18.14
C ILE A 107 28.32 -42.90 -18.79
N GLU A 108 27.36 -42.31 -19.55
CA GLU A 108 26.56 -42.78 -20.72
C GLU A 108 25.07 -42.97 -20.43
N VAL A 109 24.12 -42.13 -20.91
CA VAL A 109 23.67 -41.76 -22.28
C VAL A 109 23.16 -42.95 -23.10
N ASN A 110 21.83 -43.14 -23.12
CA ASN A 110 20.92 -43.19 -24.29
C ASN A 110 19.56 -43.82 -23.86
N GLU A 111 18.44 -43.12 -24.00
CA GLU A 111 17.56 -43.00 -25.18
C GLU A 111 16.57 -44.15 -25.39
N THR A 112 15.35 -43.74 -25.78
CA THR A 112 14.24 -44.49 -26.41
C THR A 112 13.46 -45.42 -25.46
N SER A 113 12.14 -45.62 -25.57
CA SER A 113 11.05 -45.09 -26.39
C SER A 113 9.75 -45.79 -25.95
N SER A 114 8.62 -45.41 -26.55
CA SER A 114 7.24 -45.94 -26.44
C SER A 114 6.44 -45.41 -25.24
N ASP A 115 5.46 -44.52 -25.38
CA ASP A 115 4.31 -44.39 -26.30
C ASP A 115 3.15 -45.37 -26.00
N THR A 116 1.94 -44.91 -26.29
CA THR A 116 0.57 -45.36 -25.93
C THR A 116 0.00 -44.65 -24.69
N GLY A 117 -0.99 -43.76 -24.75
CA GLY A 117 -1.90 -43.35 -25.82
C GLY A 117 -3.34 -43.81 -25.57
N ILE A 118 -4.29 -42.89 -25.84
CA ILE A 118 -5.73 -43.12 -26.13
C ILE A 118 -6.65 -43.14 -24.88
N SER A 119 -7.33 -42.05 -24.49
CA SER A 119 -8.47 -41.31 -25.07
C SER A 119 -9.88 -41.83 -24.68
N LYS A 120 -10.76 -40.84 -24.46
CA LYS A 120 -12.21 -40.76 -24.76
C LYS A 120 -13.26 -40.84 -23.63
N GLN A 121 -14.11 -39.80 -23.72
CA GLN A 121 -15.57 -39.70 -23.48
C GLN A 121 -16.04 -39.54 -22.03
N ALA A 122 -16.60 -38.39 -21.66
CA ALA A 122 -17.93 -37.85 -22.00
C ALA A 122 -19.06 -38.50 -21.18
N SER A 123 -19.71 -37.69 -20.33
CA SER A 123 -21.08 -37.93 -19.85
C SER A 123 -21.73 -36.58 -19.56
N GLU A 124 -22.58 -36.15 -20.49
CA GLU A 124 -23.71 -35.27 -20.19
C GLU A 124 -24.62 -35.91 -19.13
N LYS A 125 -25.21 -35.07 -18.26
CA LYS A 125 -26.60 -35.24 -17.82
C LYS A 125 -27.12 -33.93 -17.22
N GLY A 126 -27.85 -33.18 -18.04
CA GLY A 126 -28.85 -32.24 -17.53
C GLY A 126 -30.16 -32.96 -17.22
N SER A 127 -30.92 -32.49 -16.22
CA SER A 127 -32.26 -31.92 -16.41
C SER A 127 -33.22 -32.01 -15.19
N LYS A 128 -33.83 -30.84 -14.91
CA LYS A 128 -35.26 -30.58 -14.63
C LYS A 128 -35.90 -30.82 -13.23
N LYS A 129 -36.27 -29.65 -12.65
CA LYS A 129 -37.61 -29.16 -12.25
C LYS A 129 -38.39 -29.76 -11.06
N LYS A 130 -38.73 -28.85 -10.12
CA LYS A 130 -40.04 -28.69 -9.43
C LYS A 130 -40.06 -27.24 -8.87
N LYS A 131 -40.82 -26.23 -9.33
CA LYS A 131 -42.29 -25.95 -9.32
C LYS A 131 -42.91 -26.18 -7.94
N GLY A 132 -43.57 -25.26 -7.21
CA GLY A 132 -44.01 -23.85 -7.30
C GLY A 132 -44.45 -23.45 -5.85
N LYS A 133 -44.83 -22.22 -5.49
CA LYS A 133 -46.16 -21.60 -5.73
C LYS A 133 -46.26 -20.26 -4.97
N SER A 134 -47.09 -19.35 -5.53
CA SER A 134 -47.68 -18.05 -5.11
C SER A 134 -47.65 -17.64 -3.63
N GLY A 135 -47.75 -16.37 -3.22
CA GLY A 135 -48.32 -15.12 -3.74
C GLY A 135 -48.23 -14.12 -2.56
N GLY A 136 -48.15 -12.80 -2.69
CA GLY A 136 -49.09 -11.89 -3.34
C GLY A 136 -49.73 -11.00 -2.26
N ASN A 137 -49.65 -9.68 -2.46
CA ASN A 137 -50.50 -8.60 -1.92
C ASN A 137 -50.07 -7.70 -0.72
N THR A 138 -49.58 -6.51 -1.11
CA THR A 138 -50.22 -5.16 -0.99
C THR A 138 -50.27 -4.36 0.33
N LYS A 139 -50.13 -3.03 0.08
CA LYS A 139 -50.50 -1.81 0.82
C LYS A 139 -49.39 -1.23 1.71
N MET A 140 -48.74 -0.10 1.41
CA MET A 140 -49.18 1.26 0.99
C MET A 140 -49.64 2.13 2.17
N ALA A 141 -49.22 3.41 2.08
CA ALA A 141 -49.48 4.58 2.91
C ALA A 141 -48.50 4.77 4.09
N GLN A 142 -47.57 5.74 4.12
CA GLN A 142 -47.57 7.18 3.81
C GLN A 142 -47.75 8.03 5.08
N ALA A 143 -47.02 9.15 5.09
CA ALA A 143 -47.07 10.30 6.00
C ALA A 143 -46.48 10.07 7.40
N GLU A 144 -45.78 11.00 8.04
CA GLU A 144 -45.05 12.24 7.74
C GLU A 144 -44.75 12.78 9.15
N THR A 145 -43.65 13.53 9.33
CA THR A 145 -43.40 14.45 10.46
C THR A 145 -43.35 13.83 11.87
N GLY A 146 -42.39 14.10 12.75
CA GLY A 146 -41.49 15.22 12.92
C GLY A 146 -41.37 15.44 14.43
N THR A 147 -40.21 15.93 14.86
CA THR A 147 -39.89 16.52 16.18
C THR A 147 -39.17 15.63 17.20
N GLU A 148 -37.97 16.12 17.51
CA GLU A 148 -37.06 15.82 18.62
C GLU A 148 -37.75 15.95 20.00
N ASN A 149 -37.39 15.11 20.97
CA ASN A 149 -36.56 15.53 22.10
C ASN A 149 -36.29 14.41 23.12
N GLN A 150 -35.26 14.70 23.91
CA GLN A 150 -34.46 13.89 24.81
C GLN A 150 -35.16 13.05 25.91
N GLU A 151 -34.56 11.88 26.12
CA GLU A 151 -34.01 11.35 27.40
C GLU A 151 -34.88 11.39 28.68
N SER A 152 -35.32 10.21 29.13
CA SER A 152 -35.01 9.66 30.48
C SER A 152 -35.73 8.32 30.72
N ALA A 153 -34.95 7.31 31.11
CA ALA A 153 -35.42 6.01 31.63
C ALA A 153 -35.86 6.17 33.12
N PRO A 154 -36.13 5.12 33.93
CA PRO A 154 -36.37 3.68 33.69
C PRO A 154 -37.57 3.10 34.49
N SER A 155 -38.05 1.87 34.20
CA SER A 155 -38.47 0.93 35.28
C SER A 155 -38.78 -0.51 34.84
N LYS A 156 -38.05 -1.44 35.49
CA LYS A 156 -38.47 -2.73 36.09
C LYS A 156 -39.11 -3.77 35.11
N SER A 157 -38.55 -4.97 34.92
CA SER A 157 -38.42 -5.98 35.98
C SER A 157 -37.91 -7.36 35.46
N LYS A 158 -37.25 -8.09 36.39
CA LYS A 158 -37.18 -9.56 36.59
C LYS A 158 -36.54 -10.44 35.50
N LYS A 159 -35.39 -11.12 35.74
CA LYS A 159 -35.01 -12.13 36.77
C LYS A 159 -35.07 -13.58 36.21
N SER A 160 -33.87 -14.13 35.96
CA SER A 160 -33.37 -15.45 36.41
C SER A 160 -33.59 -16.74 35.58
N GLN A 161 -32.45 -17.39 35.30
CA GLN A 161 -32.12 -18.84 35.41
C GLN A 161 -32.52 -19.85 34.32
N ARG A 162 -31.50 -20.51 33.73
CA ARG A 162 -31.03 -21.91 34.00
C ARG A 162 -29.97 -22.31 32.96
N LYS A 163 -28.73 -22.67 33.35
CA LYS A 163 -28.23 -23.98 33.84
C LYS A 163 -27.89 -24.96 32.70
N GLY A 164 -26.59 -25.16 32.44
CA GLY A 164 -26.00 -26.25 31.66
C GLY A 164 -24.76 -26.78 32.40
N LYS A 165 -24.68 -28.10 32.56
CA LYS A 165 -23.91 -28.86 33.58
C LYS A 165 -22.56 -29.37 33.03
N VAL A 166 -21.59 -29.50 33.93
CA VAL A 166 -20.19 -29.94 33.75
C VAL A 166 -20.04 -31.47 33.66
N SER A 167 -18.95 -31.90 32.98
CA SER A 167 -18.10 -33.11 33.16
C SER A 167 -18.12 -34.09 31.97
N SER A 168 -17.03 -34.72 31.46
CA SER A 168 -15.57 -34.52 31.37
C SER A 168 -15.02 -35.68 30.50
N GLY A 169 -13.86 -35.50 29.82
CA GLY A 169 -13.00 -36.58 29.28
C GLY A 169 -12.70 -36.47 27.77
N SER A 170 -11.56 -35.88 27.36
CA SER A 170 -10.30 -36.55 26.94
C SER A 170 -10.31 -36.88 25.42
N GLN A 171 -9.35 -36.57 24.53
CA GLN A 171 -8.00 -36.00 24.58
C GLN A 171 -7.57 -35.62 23.13
N THR A 172 -6.74 -34.57 22.99
CA THR A 172 -5.65 -34.31 21.99
C THR A 172 -5.94 -34.40 20.48
N SER A 173 -5.53 -33.49 19.59
CA SER A 173 -4.24 -32.78 19.50
C SER A 173 -4.33 -31.59 18.53
N GLU A 174 -3.93 -30.39 18.98
CA GLU A 174 -3.58 -29.25 18.11
C GLU A 174 -2.09 -28.93 18.29
N SER A 175 -1.33 -28.98 17.21
CA SER A 175 0.09 -28.63 17.17
C SER A 175 0.26 -27.13 16.90
N LYS A 176 0.83 -26.49 17.91
CA LYS A 176 1.23 -25.09 18.07
C LYS A 176 2.50 -24.79 17.24
N LEU A 177 2.45 -23.84 16.31
CA LEU A 177 3.64 -23.20 15.72
C LEU A 177 3.40 -21.69 15.60
N GLY A 178 3.94 -20.93 16.54
CA GLY A 178 3.82 -19.47 16.54
C GLY A 178 4.17 -18.81 17.87
N ALA A 179 5.32 -19.16 18.45
CA ALA A 179 5.85 -18.47 19.65
C ALA A 179 7.35 -18.77 19.83
N ARG A 180 8.20 -18.43 18.85
CA ARG A 180 9.67 -18.52 18.98
C ARG A 180 10.37 -17.44 18.16
N LYS A 181 9.97 -16.17 18.29
CA LYS A 181 10.69 -15.06 17.63
C LYS A 181 10.84 -13.78 18.46
N ASP A 182 10.35 -13.77 19.71
CA ASP A 182 10.48 -12.60 20.59
C ASP A 182 11.68 -12.68 21.55
N GLU A 183 12.30 -13.85 21.74
CA GLU A 183 13.44 -14.01 22.65
C GLU A 183 14.78 -13.52 22.06
N ASP A 184 14.99 -13.61 20.75
CA ASP A 184 16.29 -13.28 20.13
C ASP A 184 16.66 -11.79 20.23
N SER A 185 15.69 -10.87 20.34
CA SER A 185 16.00 -9.42 20.43
C SER A 185 16.20 -8.90 21.86
N VAL A 186 15.79 -9.67 22.88
CA VAL A 186 16.07 -9.33 24.30
C VAL A 186 17.47 -9.83 24.69
N GLY A 187 18.01 -10.84 24.00
CA GLY A 187 19.39 -11.30 24.15
C GLY A 187 20.45 -10.26 23.76
N ALA A 188 20.10 -9.25 22.96
CA ALA A 188 21.02 -8.18 22.56
C ALA A 188 21.35 -7.19 23.70
N ILE A 189 20.50 -7.08 24.72
CA ILE A 189 20.74 -6.24 25.92
C ILE A 189 21.09 -7.18 27.09
N SER A 190 22.26 -7.81 26.98
CA SER A 190 22.81 -8.62 28.06
C SER A 190 23.33 -7.72 29.19
N GLU A 191 23.49 -8.28 30.37
CA GLU A 191 24.02 -7.55 31.52
C GLU A 191 25.47 -7.12 31.26
N GLU A 192 26.24 -7.99 30.62
CA GLU A 192 27.62 -7.77 30.19
C GLU A 192 27.72 -6.64 29.17
N TRP A 193 26.78 -6.54 28.21
CA TRP A 193 26.74 -5.44 27.25
C TRP A 193 26.49 -4.09 27.95
N VAL A 194 25.56 -4.05 28.91
CA VAL A 194 25.29 -2.84 29.68
C VAL A 194 26.51 -2.44 30.50
N ILE A 195 27.15 -3.40 31.19
CA ILE A 195 28.40 -3.16 31.96
C ILE A 195 29.51 -2.60 31.07
N GLN A 196 29.77 -3.24 29.92
CA GLN A 196 30.77 -2.78 28.96
C GLN A 196 30.49 -1.35 28.48
N LYS A 197 29.20 -1.03 28.28
CA LYS A 197 28.77 0.29 27.80
C LYS A 197 28.87 1.35 28.90
N ILE A 198 28.52 1.04 30.14
CA ILE A 198 28.72 1.94 31.29
C ILE A 198 30.20 2.29 31.44
N THR A 199 31.07 1.27 31.36
CA THR A 199 32.54 1.41 31.44
C THR A 199 33.07 2.30 30.32
N SER A 200 32.60 2.10 29.09
CA SER A 200 32.99 2.94 27.94
C SER A 200 32.54 4.40 28.07
N LEU A 201 31.41 4.66 28.74
CA LEU A 201 30.85 6.00 28.91
C LEU A 201 31.41 6.73 30.12
N ASN A 202 32.04 6.02 31.06
CA ASN A 202 32.60 6.57 32.30
C ASN A 202 33.89 5.81 32.66
N PRO A 203 35.02 6.14 32.02
CA PRO A 203 36.31 5.51 32.34
C PRO A 203 36.79 5.78 33.77
N ASP A 204 36.27 6.84 34.41
CA ASP A 204 36.56 7.23 35.80
C ASP A 204 36.24 6.12 36.83
N PHE A 205 35.41 5.13 36.48
CA PHE A 205 35.17 3.95 37.32
C PHE A 205 36.41 3.04 37.46
N GLU A 206 37.33 3.06 36.49
CA GLU A 206 38.62 2.35 36.55
C GLU A 206 39.72 3.18 37.23
N GLU A 207 39.68 4.52 37.08
CA GLU A 207 40.76 5.41 37.52
C GLU A 207 40.69 5.77 39.02
N GLN A 208 39.55 5.56 39.68
CA GLN A 208 39.33 5.91 41.10
C GLN A 208 39.84 4.86 42.12
N GLY A 209 40.56 3.82 41.69
CA GLY A 209 41.22 2.88 42.61
C GLY A 209 40.25 1.96 43.37
N LEU A 210 39.09 1.67 42.79
CA LEU A 210 38.18 0.62 43.29
C LEU A 210 38.85 -0.74 43.11
N ASP A 211 39.05 -1.48 44.21
CA ASP A 211 39.64 -2.84 44.19
C ASP A 211 38.84 -3.84 43.33
N ASP A 212 37.58 -3.51 43.00
CA ASP A 212 36.74 -4.24 42.05
C ASP A 212 35.67 -3.32 41.41
N PRO A 213 35.87 -2.82 40.18
CA PRO A 213 34.88 -2.04 39.44
C PRO A 213 33.56 -2.79 39.17
N GLU A 214 33.55 -4.13 39.24
CA GLU A 214 32.32 -4.91 39.06
C GLU A 214 31.30 -4.65 40.19
N MET A 215 31.76 -4.25 41.38
CA MET A 215 30.90 -3.94 42.54
C MET A 215 29.98 -2.73 42.30
N ILE A 216 30.39 -1.77 41.47
CA ILE A 216 29.58 -0.59 41.10
C ILE A 216 28.85 -0.77 39.77
N LEU A 217 29.52 -1.41 38.79
CA LEU A 217 28.98 -1.60 37.45
C LEU A 217 27.80 -2.60 37.44
N LEU A 218 27.89 -3.67 38.22
CA LEU A 218 26.87 -4.73 38.26
C LEU A 218 25.52 -4.22 38.83
N PRO A 219 25.46 -3.52 39.99
CA PRO A 219 24.20 -2.94 40.48
C PRO A 219 23.60 -1.91 39.52
N LEU A 220 24.44 -1.08 38.88
CA LEU A 220 23.98 -0.06 37.95
C LEU A 220 23.43 -0.68 36.66
N ALA A 221 24.10 -1.70 36.13
CA ALA A 221 23.62 -2.47 34.98
C ALA A 221 22.31 -3.19 35.29
N LYS A 222 22.17 -3.81 36.48
CA LYS A 222 20.92 -4.44 36.94
C LYS A 222 19.77 -3.44 37.03
N HIS A 223 20.04 -2.19 37.38
CA HIS A 223 19.03 -1.14 37.42
C HIS A 223 18.65 -0.63 36.02
N LEU A 224 19.63 -0.38 35.15
CA LEU A 224 19.42 0.21 33.81
C LEU A 224 18.84 -0.78 32.80
N ARG A 225 19.24 -2.05 32.86
CA ARG A 225 18.81 -3.10 31.92
C ARG A 225 17.28 -3.20 31.78
N PRO A 226 16.46 -3.31 32.84
CA PRO A 226 15.01 -3.38 32.67
C PRO A 226 14.42 -2.09 32.07
N LEU A 227 14.98 -0.92 32.36
CA LEU A 227 14.53 0.35 31.77
C LEU A 227 14.82 0.38 30.26
N LEU A 228 16.03 -0.01 29.85
CA LEU A 228 16.44 -0.07 28.44
C LEU A 228 15.64 -1.12 27.66
N VAL A 229 15.43 -2.29 28.25
CA VAL A 229 14.61 -3.35 27.64
C VAL A 229 13.16 -2.88 27.46
N ASN A 230 12.61 -2.14 28.43
CA ASN A 230 11.24 -1.63 28.34
C ASN A 230 11.12 -0.52 27.29
N SER A 231 12.03 0.46 27.26
CA SER A 231 12.00 1.52 26.24
C SER A 231 12.19 0.96 24.83
N TRP A 232 13.07 -0.03 24.68
CA TRP A 232 13.27 -0.74 23.43
C TRP A 232 12.01 -1.49 22.97
N LYS A 233 11.35 -2.23 23.88
CA LYS A 233 10.09 -2.92 23.59
C LYS A 233 8.99 -1.96 23.18
N GLU A 234 8.81 -0.85 23.89
CA GLU A 234 7.78 0.15 23.57
C GLU A 234 8.07 0.83 22.22
N ARG A 235 9.33 1.15 21.92
CA ARG A 235 9.73 1.71 20.61
C ARG A 235 9.50 0.71 19.46
N LYS A 236 9.85 -0.56 19.64
CA LYS A 236 9.59 -1.62 18.65
C LYS A 236 8.09 -1.79 18.40
N LYS A 237 7.27 -1.77 19.45
CA LYS A 237 5.81 -1.77 19.33
C LYS A 237 5.31 -0.53 18.58
N ALA A 238 5.80 0.66 18.94
CA ALA A 238 5.41 1.91 18.27
C ALA A 238 5.73 1.87 16.77
N ALA A 239 6.95 1.50 16.40
CA ALA A 239 7.36 1.36 14.99
C ALA A 239 6.52 0.33 14.23
N PHE A 240 6.19 -0.80 14.86
CA PHE A 240 5.31 -1.81 14.27
C PHE A 240 3.89 -1.28 14.05
N THR A 241 3.33 -0.56 15.03
CA THR A 241 1.99 0.04 14.91
C THR A 241 1.94 1.13 13.84
N GLU A 242 2.97 1.97 13.74
CA GLU A 242 3.06 3.00 12.72
C GLU A 242 3.15 2.38 11.32
N ASN A 243 4.00 1.36 11.14
CA ASN A 243 4.12 0.65 9.88
C ASN A 243 2.81 -0.04 9.48
N THR A 244 2.12 -0.65 10.44
CA THR A 244 0.80 -1.25 10.22
C THR A 244 -0.22 -0.20 9.76
N GLN A 245 -0.21 0.99 10.37
CA GLN A 245 -1.07 2.09 9.95
C GLN A 245 -0.71 2.60 8.54
N LYS A 246 0.57 2.69 8.19
CA LYS A 246 1.02 3.06 6.83
C LYS A 246 0.52 2.06 5.79
N ILE A 247 0.67 0.76 6.05
CA ILE A 247 0.18 -0.32 5.20
C ILE A 247 -1.34 -0.21 5.02
N LYS A 248 -2.08 -0.01 6.11
CA LYS A 248 -3.54 0.12 6.05
C LYS A 248 -3.97 1.33 5.20
N LYS A 249 -3.39 2.51 5.45
CA LYS A 249 -3.67 3.73 4.68
C LYS A 249 -3.35 3.55 3.19
N LEU A 250 -2.24 2.87 2.88
CA LEU A 250 -1.85 2.54 1.52
C LEU A 250 -2.90 1.67 0.82
N LEU A 251 -3.31 0.57 1.44
CA LEU A 251 -4.31 -0.34 0.87
C LEU A 251 -5.67 0.35 0.72
N ASP A 252 -6.10 1.14 1.71
CA ASP A 252 -7.35 1.89 1.65
C ASP A 252 -7.36 2.91 0.49
N ASN A 253 -6.22 3.58 0.25
CA ASN A 253 -6.08 4.54 -0.86
C ASN A 253 -6.03 3.82 -2.22
N LEU A 254 -5.27 2.73 -2.31
CA LEU A 254 -5.19 1.90 -3.51
C LEU A 254 -6.57 1.35 -3.88
N GLN A 255 -7.31 0.82 -2.90
CA GLN A 255 -8.66 0.29 -3.08
C GLN A 255 -9.61 1.35 -3.67
N LYS A 256 -9.60 2.58 -3.16
CA LYS A 256 -10.42 3.68 -3.70
C LYS A 256 -10.06 4.03 -5.14
N LYS A 257 -8.77 4.22 -5.43
CA LYS A 257 -8.28 4.56 -6.79
C LYS A 257 -8.60 3.46 -7.80
N LEU A 258 -8.43 2.20 -7.38
CA LEU A 258 -8.71 1.03 -8.18
C LEU A 258 -10.21 0.87 -8.45
N ASP A 259 -11.07 1.07 -7.44
CA ASP A 259 -12.52 1.02 -7.61
C ASP A 259 -13.03 2.04 -8.62
N GLU A 260 -12.57 3.28 -8.53
CA GLU A 260 -12.94 4.35 -9.47
C GLU A 260 -12.50 3.99 -10.90
N SER A 261 -11.23 3.65 -11.07
CA SER A 261 -10.65 3.38 -12.39
C SER A 261 -11.24 2.11 -13.02
N PHE A 262 -11.49 1.07 -12.22
CA PHE A 262 -12.09 -0.18 -12.66
C PHE A 262 -13.55 -0.01 -13.06
N LEU A 263 -14.34 0.77 -12.31
CA LEU A 263 -15.72 1.09 -12.70
C LEU A 263 -15.77 1.86 -14.02
N ASN A 264 -14.85 2.81 -14.23
CA ASN A 264 -14.73 3.52 -15.51
C ASN A 264 -14.33 2.57 -16.64
N MET A 265 -13.38 1.66 -16.41
CA MET A 265 -13.00 0.62 -17.38
C MET A 265 -14.21 -0.23 -17.81
N GLN A 266 -15.02 -0.69 -16.85
CA GLN A 266 -16.24 -1.46 -17.13
C GLN A 266 -17.29 -0.63 -17.89
N LEU A 267 -17.37 0.67 -17.60
CA LEU A 267 -18.27 1.58 -18.28
C LEU A 267 -17.89 1.74 -19.76
N TYR A 268 -16.60 1.94 -20.04
CA TYR A 268 -16.08 2.09 -21.41
C TYR A 268 -16.09 0.79 -22.20
N GLU A 269 -15.86 -0.35 -21.54
CA GLU A 269 -15.95 -1.70 -22.14
C GLU A 269 -17.31 -1.92 -22.82
N LYS A 270 -18.42 -1.47 -22.21
CA LYS A 270 -19.76 -1.59 -22.79
C LYS A 270 -19.93 -0.87 -24.13
N ALA A 271 -19.16 0.18 -24.41
CA ALA A 271 -19.23 0.84 -25.70
C ALA A 271 -18.65 -0.01 -26.84
N LEU A 272 -17.79 -0.97 -26.51
CA LEU A 272 -17.12 -1.83 -27.50
C LEU A 272 -18.10 -2.78 -28.20
N ASP A 273 -19.19 -3.21 -27.54
CA ASP A 273 -20.22 -4.06 -28.15
C ASP A 273 -20.84 -3.45 -29.42
N LEU A 274 -20.79 -2.11 -29.56
CA LEU A 274 -21.35 -1.39 -30.71
C LEU A 274 -20.54 -1.61 -32.01
N PHE A 275 -19.35 -2.20 -31.91
CA PHE A 275 -18.39 -2.33 -33.00
C PHE A 275 -17.90 -3.77 -33.21
N GLU A 276 -18.49 -4.78 -32.55
CA GLU A 276 -18.06 -6.18 -32.68
C GLU A 276 -18.16 -6.72 -34.11
N ASP A 277 -19.08 -6.18 -34.90
CA ASP A 277 -19.32 -6.54 -36.29
C ASP A 277 -18.26 -5.98 -37.26
N ASP A 278 -17.42 -5.04 -36.83
CA ASP A 278 -16.23 -4.59 -37.55
C ASP A 278 -14.96 -5.00 -36.78
N PRO A 279 -14.32 -6.13 -37.15
CA PRO A 279 -13.13 -6.62 -36.46
C PRO A 279 -11.98 -5.61 -36.41
N SER A 280 -11.84 -4.76 -37.44
CA SER A 280 -10.74 -3.80 -37.54
C SER A 280 -10.90 -2.66 -36.53
N THR A 281 -12.09 -2.07 -36.47
CA THR A 281 -12.43 -1.01 -35.50
C THR A 281 -12.52 -1.56 -34.08
N SER A 282 -13.10 -2.76 -33.90
CA SER A 282 -13.17 -3.43 -32.60
C SER A 282 -11.78 -3.56 -31.96
N VAL A 283 -10.80 -4.11 -32.69
CA VAL A 283 -9.43 -4.28 -32.17
C VAL A 283 -8.78 -2.93 -31.84
N LEU A 284 -9.01 -1.90 -32.65
CA LEU A 284 -8.48 -0.55 -32.38
C LEU A 284 -9.05 0.05 -31.08
N LEU A 285 -10.34 -0.11 -30.83
CA LEU A 285 -11.01 0.40 -29.63
C LEU A 285 -10.57 -0.36 -28.37
N HIS A 286 -10.52 -1.69 -28.42
CA HIS A 286 -9.99 -2.49 -27.31
C HIS A 286 -8.54 -2.07 -26.97
N LYS A 287 -7.68 -1.95 -27.97
CA LYS A 287 -6.28 -1.54 -27.77
C LYS A 287 -6.17 -0.12 -27.22
N HIS A 288 -7.03 0.80 -27.67
CA HIS A 288 -7.03 2.16 -27.15
C HIS A 288 -7.38 2.18 -25.66
N LEU A 289 -8.45 1.48 -25.26
CA LEU A 289 -8.89 1.43 -23.86
C LEU A 289 -7.83 0.77 -22.95
N LEU A 290 -7.16 -0.27 -23.42
CA LEU A 290 -6.03 -0.87 -22.71
C LEU A 290 -4.89 0.14 -22.54
N ARG A 291 -4.48 0.83 -23.62
CA ARG A 291 -3.36 1.78 -23.57
C ARG A 291 -3.64 3.03 -22.75
N THR A 292 -4.91 3.41 -22.56
CA THR A 292 -5.31 4.57 -21.76
C THR A 292 -5.67 4.14 -20.34
N THR A 293 -6.90 3.66 -20.13
CA THR A 293 -7.42 3.31 -18.80
C THR A 293 -6.73 2.09 -18.21
N GLY A 294 -6.50 1.05 -19.01
CA GLY A 294 -5.81 -0.17 -18.55
C GLY A 294 -4.41 0.13 -18.04
N THR A 295 -3.64 0.93 -18.77
CA THR A 295 -2.29 1.35 -18.40
C THR A 295 -2.27 2.08 -17.07
N SER A 296 -3.16 3.05 -16.89
CA SER A 296 -3.25 3.82 -15.65
C SER A 296 -3.58 2.94 -14.44
N ILE A 297 -4.46 1.94 -14.62
CA ILE A 297 -4.79 0.95 -13.59
C ILE A 297 -3.56 0.13 -13.20
N VAL A 298 -2.84 -0.41 -14.19
CA VAL A 298 -1.66 -1.27 -13.95
C VAL A 298 -0.54 -0.48 -13.29
N ASP A 299 -0.26 0.74 -13.74
CA ASP A 299 0.79 1.58 -13.17
C ASP A 299 0.50 1.89 -11.70
N THR A 300 -0.75 2.28 -11.41
CA THR A 300 -1.20 2.51 -10.04
C THR A 300 -1.07 1.24 -9.20
N LEU A 301 -1.51 0.10 -9.71
CA LEU A 301 -1.45 -1.17 -8.98
C LEU A 301 0.00 -1.57 -8.66
N LEU A 302 0.87 -1.63 -9.66
CA LEU A 302 2.25 -2.10 -9.50
C LEU A 302 3.06 -1.20 -8.55
N LEU A 303 2.95 0.12 -8.69
CA LEU A 303 3.66 1.06 -7.81
C LEU A 303 3.25 0.90 -6.34
N ASN A 304 1.94 0.73 -6.09
CA ASN A 304 1.46 0.57 -4.72
C ASN A 304 1.76 -0.84 -4.16
N LEU A 305 1.78 -1.89 -4.99
CA LEU A 305 2.18 -3.23 -4.56
C LEU A 305 3.68 -3.31 -4.22
N ASP A 306 4.53 -2.65 -5.01
CA ASP A 306 5.97 -2.54 -4.69
C ASP A 306 6.18 -1.80 -3.37
N MET A 307 5.46 -0.68 -3.17
CA MET A 307 5.49 0.07 -1.92
C MET A 307 5.00 -0.78 -0.73
N LEU A 308 3.93 -1.56 -0.92
CA LEU A 308 3.43 -2.49 0.09
C LEU A 308 4.48 -3.56 0.43
N ASN A 309 5.17 -4.11 -0.57
CA ASN A 309 6.24 -5.08 -0.36
C ASN A 309 7.40 -4.48 0.44
N LYS A 310 7.82 -3.24 0.11
CA LYS A 310 8.85 -2.50 0.87
C LYS A 310 8.44 -2.27 2.33
N LEU A 311 7.21 -1.82 2.58
CA LEU A 311 6.69 -1.63 3.94
C LEU A 311 6.62 -2.94 4.74
N LYS A 312 6.20 -4.05 4.10
CA LYS A 312 6.18 -5.38 4.74
C LYS A 312 7.58 -5.87 5.13
N ASN A 313 8.59 -5.50 4.35
CA ASN A 313 9.98 -5.87 4.57
C ASN A 313 10.76 -4.85 5.44
N GLY A 314 10.11 -3.81 5.95
CA GLY A 314 10.75 -2.78 6.79
C GLY A 314 11.72 -1.88 6.03
N LEU A 315 11.63 -1.84 4.70
CA LEU A 315 12.46 -0.97 3.87
C LEU A 315 11.93 0.47 3.89
N PRO A 316 12.82 1.48 3.85
CA PRO A 316 12.39 2.86 3.76
C PRO A 316 11.62 3.06 2.46
N VAL A 317 10.44 3.66 2.60
CA VAL A 317 9.59 4.07 1.49
C VAL A 317 9.63 5.58 1.41
N ASP A 318 9.99 6.09 0.24
CA ASP A 318 9.94 7.53 -0.02
C ASP A 318 8.45 7.97 0.05
N PRO A 319 8.07 8.95 0.89
CA PRO A 319 6.68 9.40 1.05
C PRO A 319 6.08 10.05 -0.20
N ARG A 320 6.76 10.03 -1.35
CA ARG A 320 6.18 10.48 -2.61
C ARG A 320 4.95 9.66 -2.89
N THR A 321 3.80 10.32 -2.86
CA THR A 321 2.59 9.83 -3.48
C THR A 321 2.95 9.45 -4.91
N PRO A 322 2.74 8.21 -5.37
CA PRO A 322 2.80 7.89 -6.79
C PRO A 322 1.59 8.55 -7.45
N GLU A 323 1.63 9.87 -7.55
CA GLU A 323 0.77 10.65 -8.41
C GLU A 323 1.49 10.75 -9.74
N SER A 324 0.92 10.09 -10.74
CA SER A 324 1.18 10.37 -12.16
C SER A 324 2.54 9.94 -12.72
N ILE A 325 3.15 8.86 -12.19
CA ILE A 325 4.27 8.22 -12.90
C ILE A 325 3.69 7.23 -13.90
N LEU A 326 3.74 7.58 -15.19
CA LEU A 326 3.47 6.65 -16.28
C LEU A 326 4.70 5.74 -16.43
N LEU A 327 4.53 4.45 -16.19
CA LEU A 327 5.64 3.50 -16.30
C LEU A 327 5.96 3.21 -17.77
N SER A 328 7.21 2.91 -18.09
CA SER A 328 7.51 2.30 -19.38
C SER A 328 7.06 0.82 -19.39
N PRO A 329 6.83 0.19 -20.56
CA PRO A 329 6.54 -1.24 -20.62
C PRO A 329 7.62 -2.12 -19.96
N GLY A 330 8.89 -1.69 -20.05
CA GLY A 330 10.02 -2.33 -19.39
C GLY A 330 9.93 -2.23 -17.86
N ASP A 331 9.60 -1.04 -17.34
CA ASP A 331 9.47 -0.82 -15.90
C ASP A 331 8.30 -1.60 -15.31
N ARG A 332 7.16 -1.68 -16.02
CA ARG A 332 6.02 -2.53 -15.61
C ARG A 332 6.45 -3.99 -15.45
N SER A 333 7.18 -4.50 -16.43
CA SER A 333 7.65 -5.90 -16.43
C SER A 333 8.67 -6.14 -15.32
N ALA A 334 9.56 -5.18 -15.06
CA ALA A 334 10.55 -5.26 -13.99
C ALA A 334 9.89 -5.24 -12.60
N LEU A 335 8.93 -4.33 -12.37
CA LEU A 335 8.17 -4.26 -11.13
C LEU A 335 7.31 -5.51 -10.91
N ALA A 336 6.65 -6.03 -11.95
CA ALA A 336 5.88 -7.27 -11.83
C ALA A 336 6.76 -8.46 -11.42
N LYS A 337 8.01 -8.52 -11.92
CA LYS A 337 8.99 -9.56 -11.55
C LYS A 337 9.60 -9.39 -10.15
N SER A 338 9.64 -8.17 -9.61
CA SER A 338 10.18 -7.92 -8.27
C SER A 338 9.22 -8.26 -7.14
N LEU A 339 7.93 -8.46 -7.46
CA LEU A 339 6.93 -8.91 -6.50
C LEU A 339 7.18 -10.35 -6.02
N PRO A 340 6.75 -10.73 -4.82
CA PRO A 340 7.02 -12.06 -4.28
C PRO A 340 6.02 -13.12 -4.76
N GLY A 341 6.52 -14.33 -5.05
CA GLY A 341 5.72 -15.56 -5.18
C GLY A 341 4.66 -15.53 -6.29
N SER A 342 3.46 -16.04 -5.96
CA SER A 342 2.29 -16.10 -6.85
C SER A 342 1.84 -14.73 -7.37
N MET A 343 2.07 -13.67 -6.58
CA MET A 343 1.73 -12.30 -6.96
C MET A 343 2.53 -11.84 -8.18
N SER A 344 3.80 -12.24 -8.30
CA SER A 344 4.63 -11.92 -9.46
C SER A 344 4.06 -12.51 -10.75
N ALA A 345 3.73 -13.81 -10.74
CA ALA A 345 3.19 -14.48 -11.92
C ALA A 345 1.88 -13.84 -12.40
N LYS A 346 0.97 -13.51 -11.47
CA LYS A 346 -0.30 -12.82 -11.78
C LYS A 346 -0.10 -11.38 -12.26
N ALA A 347 0.86 -10.65 -11.69
CA ALA A 347 1.21 -9.32 -12.13
C ALA A 347 1.81 -9.33 -13.56
N ILE A 348 2.68 -10.30 -13.87
CA ILE A 348 3.24 -10.48 -15.22
C ILE A 348 2.12 -10.79 -16.22
N ALA A 349 1.23 -11.73 -15.91
CA ALA A 349 0.08 -12.04 -16.77
C ALA A 349 -0.81 -10.82 -17.01
N THR A 350 -0.97 -9.95 -16.00
CA THR A 350 -1.72 -8.69 -16.14
C THR A 350 -1.02 -7.71 -17.08
N VAL A 351 0.31 -7.57 -16.98
CA VAL A 351 1.12 -6.74 -17.88
C VAL A 351 1.09 -7.28 -19.32
N GLU A 352 1.16 -8.60 -19.50
CA GLU A 352 1.04 -9.22 -20.82
C GLU A 352 -0.36 -9.02 -21.43
N ALA A 353 -1.41 -9.17 -20.61
CA ALA A 353 -2.79 -8.94 -21.05
C ALA A 353 -3.06 -7.47 -21.41
N LEU A 354 -2.38 -6.52 -20.73
CA LEU A 354 -2.43 -5.10 -21.05
C LEU A 354 -1.90 -4.80 -22.46
N GLU A 355 -0.84 -5.48 -22.88
CA GLU A 355 -0.27 -5.39 -24.25
C GLU A 355 -1.04 -6.24 -25.27
N GLY A 356 -2.10 -6.93 -24.81
CA GLY A 356 -2.96 -7.77 -25.62
C GLY A 356 -3.89 -7.01 -26.57
N LYS A 357 -4.86 -7.75 -27.12
CA LYS A 357 -5.84 -7.22 -28.09
C LYS A 357 -7.26 -7.11 -27.55
N ARG A 358 -7.53 -7.67 -26.37
CA ARG A 358 -8.88 -7.85 -25.82
C ARG A 358 -8.92 -7.40 -24.36
N VAL A 359 -9.94 -6.61 -24.05
CA VAL A 359 -10.14 -6.02 -22.72
C VAL A 359 -10.56 -7.09 -21.71
N GLU A 360 -11.33 -8.07 -22.17
CA GLU A 360 -11.87 -9.16 -21.37
C GLU A 360 -10.76 -10.01 -20.74
N SER A 361 -9.71 -10.31 -21.51
CA SER A 361 -8.51 -11.02 -21.05
C SER A 361 -7.78 -10.22 -19.97
N PHE A 362 -7.60 -8.91 -20.20
CA PHE A 362 -7.02 -8.00 -19.21
C PHE A 362 -7.86 -7.94 -17.93
N MET A 363 -9.18 -7.79 -18.04
CA MET A 363 -10.08 -7.73 -16.90
C MET A 363 -10.06 -9.02 -16.06
N SER A 364 -9.85 -10.18 -16.70
CA SER A 364 -9.65 -11.45 -16.00
C SER A 364 -8.33 -11.48 -15.23
N ALA A 365 -7.21 -11.16 -15.89
CA ALA A 365 -5.90 -11.12 -15.24
C ALA A 365 -5.86 -10.10 -14.09
N LEU A 366 -6.48 -8.93 -14.29
CA LEU A 366 -6.58 -7.88 -13.27
C LEU A 366 -7.36 -8.35 -12.03
N ARG A 367 -8.43 -9.15 -12.20
CA ARG A 367 -9.16 -9.75 -11.07
C ARG A 367 -8.26 -10.69 -10.28
N GLU A 368 -7.51 -11.55 -10.96
CA GLU A 368 -6.64 -12.53 -10.28
C GLU A 368 -5.55 -11.88 -9.45
N VAL A 369 -4.89 -10.82 -9.96
CA VAL A 369 -3.86 -10.09 -9.21
C VAL A 369 -4.44 -9.24 -8.09
N ALA A 370 -5.64 -8.65 -8.28
CA ALA A 370 -6.32 -7.91 -7.23
C ALA A 370 -6.71 -8.82 -6.06
N GLU A 371 -7.27 -10.00 -6.36
CA GLU A 371 -7.62 -11.01 -5.35
C GLU A 371 -6.38 -11.50 -4.58
N GLU A 372 -5.27 -11.76 -5.27
CA GLU A 372 -3.99 -12.11 -4.62
C GLU A 372 -3.47 -11.01 -3.69
N SER A 373 -3.76 -9.75 -4.04
CA SER A 373 -3.36 -8.57 -3.29
C SER A 373 -4.30 -8.26 -2.13
N GLY A 374 -5.39 -9.02 -1.96
CA GLY A 374 -6.44 -8.76 -0.97
C GLY A 374 -7.32 -7.54 -1.31
N LEU A 375 -7.33 -7.10 -2.56
CA LEU A 375 -8.16 -6.01 -3.07
C LEU A 375 -9.44 -6.58 -3.68
N ALA A 376 -10.55 -5.87 -3.46
CA ALA A 376 -11.84 -6.27 -4.03
C ALA A 376 -12.18 -5.39 -5.22
N LEU A 377 -12.43 -5.96 -6.40
CA LEU A 377 -12.85 -5.17 -7.56
C LEU A 377 -14.37 -4.97 -7.55
N LYS A 378 -14.80 -3.71 -7.41
CA LYS A 378 -16.21 -3.34 -7.42
C LYS A 378 -16.86 -3.60 -8.77
N LYS A 379 -18.02 -4.26 -8.77
CA LYS A 379 -18.78 -4.56 -9.99
C LYS A 379 -19.69 -3.40 -10.37
N LEU A 380 -19.75 -3.10 -11.67
CA LEU A 380 -20.68 -2.13 -12.25
C LEU A 380 -22.12 -2.68 -12.27
N ASP A 381 -22.90 -2.35 -11.24
CA ASP A 381 -24.34 -2.62 -11.23
C ASP A 381 -25.14 -1.55 -12.03
N LYS A 382 -26.41 -1.84 -12.32
CA LYS A 382 -27.28 -0.96 -13.13
C LYS A 382 -27.50 0.43 -12.51
N LYS A 383 -27.46 0.55 -11.18
CA LYS A 383 -27.65 1.82 -10.47
C LYS A 383 -26.38 2.66 -10.59
N LEU A 384 -25.22 2.07 -10.30
CA LEU A 384 -23.91 2.70 -10.44
C LEU A 384 -23.64 3.11 -11.88
N GLU A 385 -23.95 2.26 -12.85
CA GLU A 385 -23.84 2.58 -14.28
C GLU A 385 -24.63 3.84 -14.63
N ARG A 386 -25.91 3.91 -14.23
CA ARG A 386 -26.74 5.09 -14.50
C ARG A 386 -26.17 6.34 -13.83
N THR A 387 -25.68 6.24 -12.60
CA THR A 387 -25.04 7.35 -11.88
C THR A 387 -23.75 7.81 -12.58
N LEU A 388 -22.89 6.88 -12.98
CA LEU A 388 -21.62 7.18 -13.66
C LEU A 388 -21.86 7.77 -15.04
N LEU A 389 -22.80 7.24 -15.84
CA LEU A 389 -23.17 7.82 -17.13
C LEU A 389 -23.69 9.24 -16.98
N HIS A 390 -24.49 9.51 -15.94
CA HIS A 390 -24.99 10.85 -15.68
C HIS A 390 -23.86 11.83 -15.34
N SER A 391 -22.93 11.42 -14.45
CA SER A 391 -21.74 12.22 -14.13
C SER A 391 -20.88 12.44 -15.37
N TYR A 392 -20.53 11.37 -16.08
CA TYR A 392 -19.73 11.41 -17.30
C TYR A 392 -20.34 12.34 -18.35
N ARG A 393 -21.66 12.27 -18.58
CA ARG A 393 -22.37 13.18 -19.49
C ARG A 393 -22.24 14.64 -19.04
N LYS A 394 -22.44 14.92 -17.75
CA LYS A 394 -22.35 16.26 -17.19
C LYS A 394 -20.93 16.83 -17.36
N ASP A 395 -19.93 16.04 -16.97
CA ASP A 395 -18.52 16.43 -17.03
C ASP A 395 -18.08 16.65 -18.49
N LEU A 396 -18.46 15.75 -19.39
CA LEU A 396 -18.15 15.86 -20.81
C LEU A 396 -18.88 17.04 -21.48
N THR A 397 -20.11 17.36 -21.07
CA THR A 397 -20.82 18.57 -21.55
C THR A 397 -20.07 19.84 -21.14
N SER A 398 -19.54 19.88 -19.91
CA SER A 398 -18.69 20.98 -19.45
C SER A 398 -17.38 21.06 -20.24
N GLN A 399 -16.74 19.92 -20.51
CA GLN A 399 -15.50 19.85 -21.31
C GLN A 399 -15.74 20.37 -22.73
N VAL A 400 -16.76 19.86 -23.44
CA VAL A 400 -17.13 20.31 -24.79
C VAL A 400 -17.42 21.81 -24.84
N SER A 401 -18.06 22.35 -23.80
CA SER A 401 -18.36 23.79 -23.73
C SER A 401 -17.09 24.63 -23.59
N ALA A 402 -16.18 24.21 -22.71
CA ALA A 402 -14.92 24.89 -22.41
C ALA A 402 -13.80 24.65 -23.43
N GLU A 403 -13.89 23.60 -24.25
CA GLU A 403 -12.85 23.22 -25.20
C GLU A 403 -12.64 24.30 -26.28
N THR A 404 -11.39 24.72 -26.43
CA THR A 404 -10.97 25.76 -27.39
C THR A 404 -10.18 25.18 -28.55
N ASP A 405 -9.62 23.97 -28.41
CA ASP A 405 -8.86 23.35 -29.49
C ASP A 405 -9.79 22.62 -30.48
N PRO A 406 -9.80 23.01 -31.77
CA PRO A 406 -10.68 22.40 -32.76
C PRO A 406 -10.40 20.90 -32.99
N VAL A 407 -9.15 20.46 -32.83
CA VAL A 407 -8.80 19.04 -33.04
C VAL A 407 -9.29 18.18 -31.87
N SER A 408 -9.11 18.66 -30.65
CA SER A 408 -9.51 17.96 -29.41
C SER A 408 -11.01 17.97 -29.16
N LEU A 409 -11.75 18.94 -29.73
CA LEU A 409 -13.21 19.03 -29.61
C LEU A 409 -13.94 17.82 -30.23
N LEU A 410 -13.51 17.36 -31.42
CA LEU A 410 -14.20 16.31 -32.17
C LEU A 410 -14.40 15.01 -31.37
N PRO A 411 -13.37 14.37 -30.78
CA PRO A 411 -13.56 13.14 -30.01
C PRO A 411 -14.44 13.35 -28.77
N GLN A 412 -14.41 14.54 -28.13
CA GLN A 412 -15.28 14.84 -26.98
C GLN A 412 -16.76 14.92 -27.40
N VAL A 413 -17.05 15.61 -28.50
CA VAL A 413 -18.41 15.71 -29.05
C VAL A 413 -18.94 14.33 -29.45
N ILE A 414 -18.12 13.52 -30.14
CA ILE A 414 -18.52 12.16 -30.51
C ILE A 414 -18.80 11.32 -29.28
N SER A 415 -17.93 11.35 -28.28
CA SER A 415 -18.13 10.61 -27.03
C SER A 415 -19.44 11.03 -26.35
N LEU A 416 -19.80 12.31 -26.40
CA LEU A 416 -21.02 12.84 -25.81
C LEU A 416 -22.28 12.42 -26.59
N LEU A 417 -22.22 12.45 -27.92
CA LEU A 417 -23.29 11.94 -28.79
C LEU A 417 -23.55 10.45 -28.53
N TYR A 418 -22.51 9.64 -28.35
CA TYR A 418 -22.66 8.23 -28.00
C TYR A 418 -23.36 8.01 -26.66
N VAL A 419 -23.04 8.83 -25.66
CA VAL A 419 -23.73 8.78 -24.36
C VAL A 419 -25.21 9.17 -24.51
N GLN A 420 -25.53 10.16 -25.33
CA GLN A 420 -26.90 10.64 -25.51
C GLN A 420 -27.76 9.66 -26.33
N VAL A 421 -27.22 9.12 -27.42
CA VAL A 421 -27.96 8.30 -28.37
C VAL A 421 -27.98 6.83 -27.96
N HIS A 422 -26.85 6.30 -27.52
CA HIS A 422 -26.69 4.87 -27.21
C HIS A 422 -26.67 4.58 -25.71
N GLY A 423 -26.57 5.60 -24.84
CA GLY A 423 -26.39 5.38 -23.40
C GLY A 423 -25.06 4.70 -23.06
N LYS A 424 -24.04 4.83 -23.92
CA LYS A 424 -22.75 4.15 -23.78
C LYS A 424 -21.60 5.17 -23.85
N ALA A 425 -20.65 5.08 -22.93
CA ALA A 425 -19.50 5.98 -22.86
C ALA A 425 -18.39 5.47 -23.80
N LEU A 426 -18.33 6.01 -25.01
CA LEU A 426 -17.30 5.63 -25.98
C LEU A 426 -16.00 6.40 -25.72
N GLN A 427 -14.88 5.68 -25.73
CA GLN A 427 -13.54 6.25 -25.79
C GLN A 427 -12.88 5.77 -27.09
N ALA A 428 -12.79 6.66 -28.08
CA ALA A 428 -12.34 6.31 -29.43
C ALA A 428 -11.02 7.00 -29.79
N PRO A 429 -10.00 6.26 -30.27
CA PRO A 429 -8.80 6.87 -30.85
C PRO A 429 -9.15 7.54 -32.18
N GLY A 430 -8.35 8.52 -32.61
CA GLY A 430 -8.54 9.25 -33.88
C GLY A 430 -8.79 8.35 -35.10
N ARG A 431 -8.12 7.19 -35.18
CA ARG A 431 -8.29 6.22 -36.28
C ARG A 431 -9.66 5.54 -36.32
N ALA A 432 -10.35 5.43 -35.19
CA ALA A 432 -11.69 4.84 -35.10
C ALA A 432 -12.81 5.88 -35.22
N ILE A 433 -12.48 7.18 -35.22
CA ILE A 433 -13.46 8.27 -35.27
C ILE A 433 -14.34 8.20 -36.51
N SER A 434 -13.78 7.90 -37.69
CA SER A 434 -14.57 7.76 -38.93
C SER A 434 -15.64 6.66 -38.85
N ALA A 435 -15.27 5.51 -38.27
CA ALA A 435 -16.20 4.41 -38.05
C ALA A 435 -17.26 4.80 -37.00
N ALA A 436 -16.87 5.51 -35.94
CA ALA A 436 -17.79 6.01 -34.93
C ALA A 436 -18.80 7.02 -35.49
N VAL A 437 -18.36 7.94 -36.35
CA VAL A 437 -19.24 8.90 -37.04
C VAL A 437 -20.23 8.14 -37.93
N SER A 438 -19.76 7.17 -38.71
CA SER A 438 -20.61 6.40 -39.64
C SER A 438 -21.78 5.70 -38.94
N ARG A 439 -21.59 5.23 -37.70
CA ARG A 439 -22.65 4.58 -36.87
C ARG A 439 -23.70 5.56 -36.35
N LEU A 440 -23.42 6.86 -36.32
CA LEU A 440 -24.35 7.90 -35.89
C LEU A 440 -25.31 8.35 -37.01
N LYS A 441 -25.10 7.92 -38.26
CA LYS A 441 -25.88 8.35 -39.42
C LYS A 441 -27.39 8.19 -39.24
N ASP A 442 -27.84 7.02 -38.78
CA ASP A 442 -29.28 6.73 -38.61
C ASP A 442 -29.86 7.27 -37.29
N LYS A 443 -29.06 8.03 -36.54
CA LYS A 443 -29.41 8.55 -35.20
C LYS A 443 -29.41 10.07 -35.12
N LEU A 444 -28.87 10.73 -36.14
CA LEU A 444 -28.82 12.17 -36.28
C LEU A 444 -29.65 12.56 -37.50
N ASP A 445 -30.16 13.78 -37.52
CA ASP A 445 -30.75 14.34 -38.74
C ASP A 445 -29.65 14.59 -39.80
N ASP A 446 -30.06 14.67 -41.07
CA ASP A 446 -29.13 14.81 -42.20
C ASP A 446 -28.24 16.07 -42.07
N SER A 447 -28.76 17.14 -41.46
CA SER A 447 -28.01 18.39 -41.28
C SER A 447 -26.93 18.25 -40.21
N ALA A 448 -27.28 17.67 -39.06
CA ALA A 448 -26.35 17.38 -37.97
C ALA A 448 -25.28 16.37 -38.39
N PHE A 449 -25.68 15.32 -39.11
CA PHE A 449 -24.75 14.33 -39.62
C PHE A 449 -23.76 14.96 -40.63
N LYS A 450 -24.26 15.83 -41.52
CA LYS A 450 -23.40 16.57 -42.45
C LYS A 450 -22.39 17.45 -41.72
N THR A 451 -22.81 18.22 -40.71
CA THR A 451 -21.90 19.03 -39.89
C THR A 451 -20.81 18.17 -39.25
N LEU A 452 -21.17 17.00 -38.70
CA LEU A 452 -20.22 16.10 -38.06
C LEU A 452 -19.20 15.52 -39.06
N VAL A 453 -19.65 15.11 -40.25
CA VAL A 453 -18.78 14.57 -41.32
C VAL A 453 -17.87 15.65 -41.90
N ASP A 454 -18.40 16.85 -42.16
CA ASP A 454 -17.62 17.97 -42.69
C ASP A 454 -16.50 18.36 -41.69
N TYR A 455 -16.84 18.41 -40.39
CA TYR A 455 -15.86 18.65 -39.33
C TYR A 455 -14.80 17.56 -39.25
N GLN A 456 -15.21 16.28 -39.25
CA GLN A 456 -14.30 15.14 -39.25
C GLN A 456 -13.30 15.21 -40.42
N SER A 457 -13.79 15.49 -41.62
CA SER A 457 -12.95 15.61 -42.82
C SER A 457 -11.94 16.75 -42.69
N GLY A 458 -12.35 17.88 -42.13
CA GLY A 458 -11.46 19.00 -41.81
C GLY A 458 -10.39 18.62 -40.79
N THR A 459 -10.75 17.94 -39.69
CA THR A 459 -9.81 17.47 -38.67
C THR A 459 -8.78 16.50 -39.25
N VAL A 460 -9.21 15.53 -40.07
CA VAL A 460 -8.30 14.59 -40.74
C VAL A 460 -7.34 15.33 -41.68
N SER A 461 -7.83 16.35 -42.38
CA SER A 461 -7.00 17.18 -43.27
C SER A 461 -5.92 17.94 -42.51
N VAL A 462 -6.27 18.56 -41.38
CA VAL A 462 -5.32 19.26 -40.50
C VAL A 462 -4.26 18.29 -39.96
N LEU A 463 -4.69 17.15 -39.42
CA LEU A 463 -3.76 16.14 -38.87
C LEU A 463 -2.84 15.54 -39.92
N ALA A 464 -3.32 15.33 -41.15
CA ALA A 464 -2.50 14.85 -42.27
C ALA A 464 -1.43 15.87 -42.67
N LEU A 465 -1.78 17.16 -42.74
CA LEU A 465 -0.83 18.24 -43.02
C LEU A 465 0.23 18.34 -41.91
N MET A 466 -0.18 18.29 -40.64
CA MET A 466 0.73 18.29 -39.50
C MET A 466 1.70 17.11 -39.53
N ALA A 467 1.24 15.92 -39.91
CA ALA A 467 2.09 14.74 -40.04
C ALA A 467 3.10 14.83 -41.20
N SER A 468 2.79 15.62 -42.23
CA SER A 468 3.66 15.84 -43.40
C SER A 468 4.67 16.98 -43.26
N ALA A 469 4.50 17.86 -42.26
CA ALA A 469 5.30 19.08 -42.09
C ALA A 469 6.70 18.87 -41.48
N THR A 470 7.19 17.63 -41.36
CA THR A 470 8.43 17.30 -40.64
C THR A 470 9.73 17.51 -41.44
N GLY A 471 9.78 18.42 -42.40
CA GLY A 471 11.02 18.71 -43.15
C GLY A 471 11.01 20.05 -43.89
N ASP A 472 11.94 20.94 -43.51
CA ASP A 472 12.55 22.13 -44.18
C ASP A 472 11.75 23.03 -45.15
N GLU A 473 10.46 22.81 -45.40
CA GLU A 473 9.55 23.68 -46.18
C GLU A 473 8.47 24.31 -45.28
N GLU A 474 8.91 25.03 -44.24
CA GLU A 474 8.05 25.47 -43.12
C GLU A 474 7.05 26.59 -43.46
N ASP A 475 7.29 27.47 -44.44
CA ASP A 475 6.40 28.63 -44.66
C ASP A 475 5.05 28.25 -45.30
N CYS A 476 5.06 27.63 -46.48
CA CYS A 476 3.82 27.33 -47.21
C CYS A 476 2.97 26.22 -46.55
N THR A 477 3.59 25.32 -45.79
CA THR A 477 2.89 24.22 -45.10
C THR A 477 2.25 24.68 -43.81
N SER A 478 2.94 25.54 -43.04
CA SER A 478 2.42 26.15 -41.81
C SER A 478 1.19 27.02 -42.10
N ASP A 479 1.25 27.88 -43.13
CA ASP A 479 0.11 28.71 -43.54
C ASP A 479 -1.13 27.87 -43.89
N ARG A 480 -0.93 26.76 -44.62
CA ARG A 480 -2.04 25.84 -44.96
C ARG A 480 -2.62 25.14 -43.73
N ILE A 481 -1.79 24.81 -42.74
CA ILE A 481 -2.27 24.22 -41.47
C ILE A 481 -3.09 25.26 -40.71
N LEU A 482 -2.61 26.50 -40.59
CA LEU A 482 -3.30 27.60 -39.92
C LEU A 482 -4.65 27.90 -40.58
N SER A 483 -4.69 28.10 -41.91
CA SER A 483 -5.95 28.36 -42.61
C SER A 483 -6.97 27.23 -42.45
N LYS A 484 -6.53 25.96 -42.44
CA LYS A 484 -7.42 24.82 -42.21
C LYS A 484 -7.90 24.72 -40.77
N ARG A 485 -7.09 25.15 -39.80
CA ARG A 485 -7.47 25.23 -38.40
C ARG A 485 -8.51 26.34 -38.16
N GLU A 486 -8.32 27.52 -38.75
CA GLU A 486 -9.28 28.63 -38.69
C GLU A 486 -10.68 28.21 -39.20
N VAL A 487 -10.73 27.47 -40.32
CA VAL A 487 -11.99 26.91 -40.83
C VAL A 487 -12.66 25.96 -39.82
N LEU A 488 -11.88 25.15 -39.09
CA LEU A 488 -12.44 24.30 -38.04
C LEU A 488 -12.93 25.13 -36.84
N GLU A 489 -12.24 26.20 -36.49
CA GLU A 489 -12.64 27.13 -35.41
C GLU A 489 -13.99 27.79 -35.72
N GLU A 490 -14.20 28.23 -36.98
CA GLU A 490 -15.49 28.75 -37.45
C GLU A 490 -16.63 27.72 -37.36
N LEU A 491 -16.32 26.43 -37.51
CA LEU A 491 -17.29 25.34 -37.42
C LEU A 491 -17.51 24.83 -35.98
N MET A 492 -16.69 25.22 -35.00
CA MET A 492 -16.83 24.78 -33.61
C MET A 492 -18.20 25.10 -33.00
N PRO A 493 -18.80 26.29 -33.18
CA PRO A 493 -20.13 26.58 -32.64
C PRO A 493 -21.21 25.64 -33.17
N ALA A 494 -21.14 25.32 -34.47
CA ALA A 494 -22.07 24.38 -35.10
C ALA A 494 -21.89 22.97 -34.53
N LEU A 495 -20.65 22.51 -34.36
CA LEU A 495 -20.35 21.20 -33.77
C LEU A 495 -20.81 21.11 -32.30
N LYS A 496 -20.54 22.15 -31.49
CA LYS A 496 -21.01 22.24 -30.10
C LYS A 496 -22.55 22.26 -30.05
N GLY A 497 -23.21 22.87 -31.03
CA GLY A 497 -24.66 22.93 -31.17
C GLY A 497 -25.34 21.57 -31.41
N LEU A 498 -24.60 20.54 -31.84
CA LEU A 498 -25.16 19.19 -32.04
C LEU A 498 -25.51 18.49 -30.72
N VAL A 499 -24.82 18.83 -29.64
CA VAL A 499 -24.93 18.16 -28.34
C VAL A 499 -26.21 18.57 -27.57
N PRO A 500 -26.63 19.84 -27.50
CA PRO A 500 -27.88 20.22 -26.83
C PRO A 500 -29.12 19.66 -27.53
N GLY A 501 -29.13 19.63 -28.87
CA GLY A 501 -30.33 19.33 -29.68
C GLY A 501 -30.82 17.88 -29.61
N THR A 502 -29.92 16.92 -29.39
CA THR A 502 -30.27 15.48 -29.29
C THR A 502 -31.03 15.13 -28.01
N THR A 503 -31.05 16.02 -27.01
CA THR A 503 -31.77 15.78 -25.74
C THR A 503 -33.29 15.95 -25.85
N GLN A 504 -33.80 16.65 -26.88
CA GLN A 504 -35.23 16.93 -27.02
C GLN A 504 -36.02 15.88 -27.81
N SER A 505 -35.38 14.88 -28.41
CA SER A 505 -36.07 13.84 -29.19
C SER A 505 -36.52 12.61 -28.37
N GLN A 506 -36.27 12.60 -27.05
CA GLN A 506 -36.73 11.56 -26.13
C GLN A 506 -37.43 12.17 -24.91
N ALA A 507 -38.58 12.81 -25.15
CA ALA A 507 -39.58 13.07 -24.13
C ALA A 507 -40.95 12.62 -24.65
#